data_AF-A0A0P1FA13-F1
#
_entry.id   AF-A0A0P1FA13-F1
#
_cell.length_a   1.000
_cell.length_b   1.000
_cell.length_c   1.000
_cell.angle_alpha   90.00
_cell.angle_beta   90.00
_cell.angle_gamma   90.00
#
_symmetry.space_group_name_H-M   'P 1'
#
loop_
_entity.id
_entity.type
_entity.pdbx_description
1 polymer ?
#
loop_
_entity_poly.entity_id
_entity_poly.type
_entity_poly.pdbx_seq_one_letter_code
_entity_poly.pdbx_strand_id
1 'polypeptide(L)'
;MADKSSIRTGIEFSATAIAVIGAAWAGKSYFENWMQDTIEKAVEDKVIILEQLQLADLLAYYGYPDEAIEELKLISDRITVLESDNKRKIAFYDRYLDAVALSENTLKYEPEIRLLKDVFSTVMQTDGWHDENLAYVSMFLPEARADDAFFDAQVIGRLNLAVHQYEVESDFEGLESAFDTLALAYLCRGDQESAQASIERAAEMMPFDYFLVYPLMGADVIAEDPEIEKLNAVCPQNVSRGYGALLQELYSGENPFRDLIREYSE
;
A
#
# COMPACT_ATOMS: atom_id res chain seq x y z
N MET A 1 -13.20 -25.42 25.42
CA MET A 1 -14.43 -26.07 24.91
C MET A 1 -15.51 -25.01 24.87
N ALA A 2 -15.95 -24.61 23.68
CA ALA A 2 -16.97 -23.58 23.48
C ALA A 2 -18.37 -24.17 23.76
N ASP A 3 -19.11 -23.55 24.68
CA ASP A 3 -20.55 -23.80 24.83
C ASP A 3 -21.34 -22.62 24.26
N LYS A 4 -22.37 -22.97 23.48
CA LYS A 4 -23.02 -22.17 22.44
C LYS A 4 -24.08 -21.21 23.00
N SER A 5 -23.69 -20.30 23.87
CA SER A 5 -24.62 -19.39 24.55
C SER A 5 -24.78 -17.98 23.95
N SER A 6 -24.03 -17.58 22.91
CA SER A 6 -24.07 -16.20 22.40
C SER A 6 -24.84 -15.97 21.09
N ILE A 7 -25.37 -17.01 20.44
CA ILE A 7 -26.21 -16.86 19.23
C ILE A 7 -27.65 -16.41 19.60
N ARG A 8 -27.94 -16.26 20.90
CA ARG A 8 -29.28 -16.03 21.44
C ARG A 8 -29.66 -14.56 21.70
N THR A 9 -28.89 -13.58 21.23
CA THR A 9 -29.20 -12.16 21.56
C THR A 9 -29.31 -11.21 20.37
N GLY A 10 -29.14 -11.68 19.13
CA GLY A 10 -29.27 -10.84 17.93
C GLY A 10 -30.58 -10.97 17.14
N ILE A 11 -31.40 -11.98 17.42
CA ILE A 11 -32.62 -12.30 16.64
C ILE A 11 -33.90 -12.03 17.45
N GLU A 12 -33.78 -11.79 18.76
CA GLU A 12 -34.95 -11.66 19.65
C GLU A 12 -35.48 -10.22 19.82
N PHE A 13 -34.93 -9.21 19.12
CA PHE A 13 -35.40 -7.81 19.25
C PHE A 13 -36.18 -7.21 18.08
N SER A 14 -36.61 -8.00 17.10
CA SER A 14 -37.55 -7.51 16.06
C SER A 14 -38.80 -8.37 15.87
N ALA A 15 -38.95 -9.47 16.61
CA ALA A 15 -40.11 -10.35 16.51
C ALA A 15 -41.31 -9.93 17.38
N THR A 16 -41.15 -9.01 18.35
CA THR A 16 -42.22 -8.70 19.33
C THR A 16 -43.02 -7.43 19.03
N ALA A 17 -42.88 -6.83 17.84
CA ALA A 17 -43.76 -5.75 17.37
C ALA A 17 -44.79 -6.20 16.32
N ILE A 18 -44.70 -7.44 15.81
CA ILE A 18 -45.61 -7.98 14.78
C ILE A 18 -46.62 -8.94 15.44
N ALA A 19 -47.15 -8.55 16.60
CA ALA A 19 -48.23 -9.24 17.28
C ALA A 19 -49.41 -8.28 17.54
N VAL A 20 -49.85 -7.57 16.50
CA VAL A 20 -51.22 -7.07 16.40
C VAL A 20 -51.78 -7.46 15.03
N ILE A 21 -52.07 -8.75 14.95
CA ILE A 21 -53.17 -9.43 14.25
C ILE A 21 -54.19 -8.44 13.62
N GLY A 22 -54.25 -8.32 12.29
CA GLY A 22 -55.35 -7.55 11.65
C GLY A 22 -55.36 -7.28 10.13
N ALA A 23 -54.23 -7.24 9.41
CA ALA A 23 -54.21 -6.83 7.98
C ALA A 23 -53.55 -7.87 7.06
N ALA A 24 -53.87 -9.15 7.29
CA ALA A 24 -53.33 -10.31 6.59
C ALA A 24 -53.78 -10.35 5.13
N TRP A 25 -52.93 -9.83 4.24
CA TRP A 25 -52.60 -10.25 2.87
C TRP A 25 -51.79 -9.12 2.20
N ALA A 26 -52.25 -7.86 2.37
CA ALA A 26 -51.50 -6.67 1.96
C ALA A 26 -50.22 -6.44 2.78
N GLY A 27 -50.24 -6.79 4.09
CA GLY A 27 -49.04 -6.72 4.93
C GLY A 27 -48.01 -7.81 4.62
N LYS A 28 -48.45 -8.96 4.08
CA LYS A 28 -47.55 -10.04 3.67
C LYS A 28 -46.82 -9.66 2.38
N SER A 29 -47.54 -9.21 1.36
CA SER A 29 -46.91 -8.73 0.13
C SER A 29 -46.04 -7.50 0.37
N TYR A 30 -46.44 -6.59 1.28
CA TYR A 30 -45.62 -5.45 1.68
C TYR A 30 -44.33 -5.89 2.40
N PHE A 31 -44.41 -6.85 3.31
CA PHE A 31 -43.23 -7.37 4.02
C PHE A 31 -42.33 -8.21 3.11
N GLU A 32 -42.90 -9.01 2.21
CA GLU A 32 -42.15 -9.77 1.20
C GLU A 32 -41.44 -8.84 0.21
N ASN A 33 -42.13 -7.81 -0.29
CA ASN A 33 -41.51 -6.79 -1.13
C ASN A 33 -40.45 -5.99 -0.35
N TRP A 34 -40.72 -5.56 0.88
CA TRP A 34 -39.74 -4.85 1.69
C TRP A 34 -38.51 -5.72 2.01
N MET A 35 -38.70 -7.00 2.33
CA MET A 35 -37.58 -7.92 2.54
C MET A 35 -36.84 -8.20 1.24
N GLN A 36 -37.55 -8.37 0.12
CA GLN A 36 -36.95 -8.57 -1.19
C GLN A 36 -36.16 -7.33 -1.59
N ASP A 37 -36.74 -6.13 -1.51
CA ASP A 37 -36.07 -4.85 -1.77
C ASP A 37 -34.88 -4.65 -0.82
N THR A 38 -35.00 -5.04 0.45
CA THR A 38 -33.91 -4.93 1.44
C THR A 38 -32.79 -5.93 1.15
N ILE A 39 -33.11 -7.16 0.76
CA ILE A 39 -32.14 -8.19 0.39
C ILE A 39 -31.50 -7.85 -0.95
N GLU A 40 -32.28 -7.46 -1.96
CA GLU A 40 -31.82 -7.02 -3.26
C GLU A 40 -30.92 -5.80 -3.10
N LYS A 41 -31.33 -4.78 -2.35
CA LYS A 41 -30.47 -3.62 -2.06
C LYS A 41 -29.22 -4.00 -1.27
N ALA A 42 -29.32 -4.88 -0.28
CA ALA A 42 -28.16 -5.34 0.48
C ALA A 42 -27.23 -6.26 -0.34
N VAL A 43 -27.75 -6.94 -1.36
CA VAL A 43 -26.96 -7.76 -2.31
C VAL A 43 -26.34 -6.85 -3.37
N GLU A 44 -27.11 -5.95 -3.96
CA GLU A 44 -26.68 -4.95 -4.92
C GLU A 44 -25.58 -4.06 -4.33
N ASP A 45 -25.77 -3.54 -3.12
CA ASP A 45 -24.73 -2.75 -2.42
C ASP A 45 -23.46 -3.56 -2.17
N LYS A 46 -23.57 -4.88 -1.92
CA LYS A 46 -22.42 -5.78 -1.76
C LYS A 46 -21.73 -6.08 -3.08
N VAL A 47 -22.50 -6.29 -4.14
CA VAL A 47 -22.00 -6.57 -5.50
C VAL A 47 -21.26 -5.34 -6.01
N ILE A 48 -21.85 -4.15 -5.88
CA ILE A 48 -21.22 -2.88 -6.28
C ILE A 48 -19.87 -2.68 -5.58
N ILE A 49 -19.79 -2.92 -4.26
CA ILE A 49 -18.52 -2.79 -3.53
C ILE A 49 -17.47 -3.77 -4.09
N LEU A 50 -17.85 -5.03 -4.32
CA LEU A 50 -16.90 -6.04 -4.80
C LEU A 50 -16.46 -5.78 -6.25
N GLU A 51 -17.39 -5.41 -7.12
CA GLU A 51 -17.10 -5.05 -8.52
C GLU A 51 -16.16 -3.84 -8.59
N GLN A 52 -16.39 -2.83 -7.75
CA GLN A 52 -15.52 -1.64 -7.73
C GLN A 52 -14.15 -1.91 -7.14
N LEU A 53 -14.06 -2.73 -6.10
CA LEU A 53 -12.78 -3.19 -5.59
C LEU A 53 -12.00 -3.97 -6.65
N GLN A 54 -12.66 -4.86 -7.41
CA GLN A 54 -12.02 -5.61 -8.49
C GLN A 54 -11.61 -4.71 -9.67
N LEU A 55 -12.44 -3.73 -10.02
CA LEU A 55 -12.12 -2.78 -11.08
C LEU A 55 -10.89 -1.93 -10.71
N ALA A 56 -10.85 -1.40 -9.49
CA ALA A 56 -9.70 -0.63 -8.99
C ALA A 56 -8.40 -1.45 -9.03
N ASP A 57 -8.46 -2.71 -8.62
CA ASP A 57 -7.34 -3.67 -8.69
C ASP A 57 -6.79 -3.81 -10.13
N LEU A 58 -7.70 -4.06 -11.10
CA LEU A 58 -7.34 -4.20 -12.50
C LEU A 58 -6.78 -2.89 -13.09
N LEU A 59 -7.37 -1.75 -12.72
CA LEU A 59 -6.90 -0.45 -13.18
C LEU A 59 -5.47 -0.17 -12.69
N ALA A 60 -5.20 -0.38 -11.40
CA ALA A 60 -3.85 -0.25 -10.84
C ALA A 60 -2.86 -1.20 -11.53
N TYR A 61 -3.22 -2.49 -11.66
CA TYR A 61 -2.38 -3.50 -12.31
C TYR A 61 -2.04 -3.16 -13.78
N TYR A 62 -2.96 -2.55 -14.51
CA TYR A 62 -2.75 -2.17 -15.91
C TYR A 62 -2.19 -0.75 -16.10
N GLY A 63 -1.71 -0.10 -15.04
CA GLY A 63 -1.06 1.21 -15.12
C GLY A 63 -2.00 2.40 -15.18
N TYR A 64 -3.21 2.25 -14.62
CA TYR A 64 -4.23 3.32 -14.47
C TYR A 64 -4.55 3.58 -12.97
N PRO A 65 -3.54 3.88 -12.13
CA PRO A 65 -3.74 4.07 -10.69
C PRO A 65 -4.61 5.28 -10.35
N ASP A 66 -4.60 6.34 -11.17
CA ASP A 66 -5.43 7.53 -10.97
C ASP A 66 -6.92 7.21 -11.13
N GLU A 67 -7.26 6.43 -12.15
CA GLU A 67 -8.62 5.93 -12.36
C GLU A 67 -9.03 4.95 -11.25
N ALA A 68 -8.11 4.10 -10.78
CA ALA A 68 -8.37 3.21 -9.65
C ALA A 68 -8.76 4.01 -8.39
N ILE A 69 -8.05 5.09 -8.09
CA ILE A 69 -8.37 6.00 -6.98
C ILE A 69 -9.78 6.59 -7.14
N GLU A 70 -10.16 7.03 -8.33
CA GLU A 70 -11.48 7.60 -8.56
C GLU A 70 -12.60 6.56 -8.38
N GLU A 71 -12.42 5.31 -8.81
CA GLU A 71 -13.38 4.24 -8.56
C GLU A 71 -13.51 3.89 -7.06
N LEU A 72 -12.39 3.89 -6.33
CA LEU A 72 -12.39 3.67 -4.88
C LEU A 72 -13.14 4.79 -4.14
N LYS A 73 -13.00 6.04 -4.57
CA LYS A 73 -13.75 7.17 -3.97
C LYS A 73 -15.26 6.97 -4.02
N LEU A 74 -15.80 6.36 -5.08
CA LEU A 74 -17.23 6.12 -5.24
C LEU A 74 -17.83 5.21 -4.16
N ILE A 75 -17.01 4.36 -3.54
CA ILE A 75 -17.45 3.42 -2.51
C ILE A 75 -16.97 3.79 -1.09
N SER A 76 -16.17 4.84 -0.93
CA SER A 76 -15.56 5.25 0.35
C SER A 76 -16.57 5.45 1.50
N ASP A 77 -17.65 6.19 1.29
CA ASP A 77 -18.71 6.40 2.28
C ASP A 77 -19.36 5.10 2.75
N ARG A 78 -19.46 4.11 1.85
CA ARG A 78 -20.05 2.80 2.16
C ARG A 78 -19.08 1.91 2.92
N ILE A 79 -17.78 2.08 2.70
CA ILE A 79 -16.72 1.31 3.35
C ILE A 79 -16.43 1.84 4.76
N THR A 80 -16.40 3.16 4.94
CA THR A 80 -15.98 3.79 6.21
C THR A 80 -16.84 3.35 7.41
N VAL A 81 -18.14 3.11 7.18
CA VAL A 81 -19.10 2.67 8.21
C VAL A 81 -18.99 1.19 8.59
N LEU A 82 -18.19 0.40 7.87
CA LEU A 82 -17.97 -1.01 8.20
C LEU A 82 -17.04 -1.14 9.43
N GLU A 83 -17.24 -2.22 10.19
CA GLU A 83 -16.35 -2.62 11.29
C GLU A 83 -14.89 -2.75 10.82
N SER A 84 -13.95 -2.49 11.72
CA SER A 84 -12.51 -2.45 11.38
C SER A 84 -11.95 -3.80 10.91
N ASP A 85 -12.49 -4.91 11.41
CA ASP A 85 -12.12 -6.27 11.01
C ASP A 85 -12.85 -6.76 9.74
N ASN A 86 -13.66 -5.90 9.12
CA ASN A 86 -14.35 -6.23 7.89
C ASN A 86 -13.38 -6.36 6.72
N LYS A 87 -13.27 -7.56 6.15
CA LYS A 87 -12.37 -7.87 5.02
C LYS A 87 -12.49 -6.92 3.82
N ARG A 88 -13.67 -6.34 3.57
CA ARG A 88 -13.85 -5.39 2.46
C ARG A 88 -13.30 -4.01 2.78
N LYS A 89 -13.33 -3.63 4.05
CA LYS A 89 -12.72 -2.39 4.52
C LYS A 89 -11.20 -2.51 4.46
N ILE A 90 -10.67 -3.64 4.89
CA ILE A 90 -9.24 -3.98 4.73
C ILE A 90 -8.85 -3.91 3.25
N ALA A 91 -9.47 -4.75 2.40
CA ALA A 91 -9.16 -4.80 0.97
C ALA A 91 -9.47 -3.51 0.18
N PHE A 92 -10.21 -2.57 0.78
CA PHE A 92 -10.39 -1.23 0.23
C PHE A 92 -9.16 -0.37 0.50
N TYR A 93 -8.70 -0.32 1.75
CA TYR A 93 -7.55 0.50 2.12
C TYR A 93 -6.24 -0.04 1.55
N ASP A 94 -6.09 -1.36 1.42
CA ASP A 94 -4.93 -1.97 0.77
C ASP A 94 -4.84 -1.47 -0.68
N ARG A 95 -5.91 -1.65 -1.47
CA ARG A 95 -5.98 -1.18 -2.86
C ARG A 95 -5.85 0.33 -3.01
N TYR A 96 -6.31 1.08 -2.02
CA TYR A 96 -6.21 2.53 -2.04
C TYR A 96 -4.77 2.97 -1.78
N LEU A 97 -4.07 2.29 -0.87
CA LEU A 97 -2.64 2.51 -0.64
C LEU A 97 -1.82 2.13 -1.88
N ASP A 98 -2.08 0.97 -2.49
CA ASP A 98 -1.49 0.53 -3.76
C ASP A 98 -1.64 1.61 -4.84
N ALA A 99 -2.88 2.03 -5.11
CA ALA A 99 -3.16 2.97 -6.20
C ALA A 99 -2.51 4.33 -5.96
N VAL A 100 -2.47 4.80 -4.71
CA VAL A 100 -1.77 6.05 -4.37
C VAL A 100 -0.25 5.89 -4.56
N ALA A 101 0.35 4.79 -4.07
CA ALA A 101 1.78 4.53 -4.23
C ALA A 101 2.19 4.48 -5.71
N LEU A 102 1.44 3.75 -6.54
CA LEU A 102 1.69 3.55 -7.97
C LEU A 102 1.40 4.79 -8.84
N SER A 103 0.62 5.75 -8.36
CA SER A 103 0.29 6.95 -9.15
C SER A 103 1.51 7.84 -9.40
N GLU A 104 1.80 8.15 -10.66
CA GLU A 104 2.79 9.18 -11.05
C GLU A 104 2.43 10.56 -10.43
N ASN A 105 1.14 10.81 -10.21
CA ASN A 105 0.61 12.03 -9.62
C ASN A 105 0.46 11.94 -8.10
N THR A 106 1.23 11.12 -7.39
CA THR A 106 0.98 10.82 -5.96
C THR A 106 0.85 12.09 -5.08
N LEU A 107 1.59 13.16 -5.40
CA LEU A 107 1.48 14.49 -4.79
C LEU A 107 0.07 15.09 -4.78
N LYS A 108 -0.73 14.81 -5.81
CA LYS A 108 -2.12 15.27 -5.94
C LYS A 108 -3.03 14.66 -4.88
N TYR A 109 -2.67 13.50 -4.35
CA TYR A 109 -3.48 12.71 -3.43
C TYR A 109 -3.06 12.90 -1.96
N GLU A 110 -2.56 14.09 -1.61
CA GLU A 110 -2.25 14.44 -0.21
C GLU A 110 -3.42 14.12 0.76
N PRO A 111 -4.70 14.44 0.46
CA PRO A 111 -5.81 14.08 1.34
C PRO A 111 -5.94 12.57 1.59
N GLU A 112 -5.74 11.77 0.55
CA GLU A 112 -5.80 10.30 0.59
C GLU A 112 -4.63 9.72 1.39
N ILE A 113 -3.42 10.23 1.19
CA ILE A 113 -2.24 9.83 1.99
C ILE A 113 -2.49 10.08 3.48
N ARG A 114 -3.07 11.23 3.83
CA ARG A 114 -3.43 11.57 5.21
C ARG A 114 -4.50 10.63 5.79
N LEU A 115 -5.52 10.30 4.99
CA LEU A 115 -6.55 9.34 5.37
C LEU A 115 -5.94 7.96 5.66
N LEU A 116 -5.12 7.44 4.74
CA LEU A 116 -4.49 6.13 4.86
C LEU A 116 -3.62 6.05 6.11
N LYS A 117 -2.79 7.08 6.34
CA LYS A 117 -1.96 7.16 7.54
C LYS A 117 -2.78 7.10 8.84
N ASP A 118 -3.90 7.83 8.91
CA ASP A 118 -4.79 7.81 10.08
C ASP A 118 -5.37 6.42 10.31
N VAL A 119 -5.90 5.79 9.26
CA VAL A 119 -6.53 4.46 9.29
C VAL A 119 -5.53 3.39 9.76
N PHE A 120 -4.34 3.32 9.16
CA PHE A 120 -3.33 2.33 9.52
C PHE A 120 -2.64 2.60 10.86
N SER A 121 -2.77 3.81 11.42
CA SER A 121 -2.24 4.12 12.76
C SER A 121 -3.25 3.85 13.89
N THR A 122 -4.55 3.76 13.59
CA THR A 122 -5.59 3.76 14.62
C THR A 122 -6.64 2.65 14.50
N VAL A 123 -6.85 2.12 13.29
CA VAL A 123 -7.98 1.22 12.98
C VAL A 123 -7.52 -0.16 12.52
N MET A 124 -6.43 -0.24 11.75
CA MET A 124 -5.98 -1.47 11.10
C MET A 124 -4.65 -1.99 11.65
N GLN A 125 -4.47 -3.31 11.58
CA GLN A 125 -3.15 -3.92 11.78
C GLN A 125 -2.33 -3.73 10.50
N THR A 126 -1.04 -3.43 10.66
CA THR A 126 -0.08 -3.33 9.55
C THR A 126 0.83 -4.56 9.52
N ASP A 127 1.25 -4.92 8.33
CA ASP A 127 2.38 -5.82 8.04
C ASP A 127 3.49 -5.02 7.35
N GLY A 128 4.56 -5.70 6.92
CA GLY A 128 5.70 -5.04 6.29
C GLY A 128 5.31 -4.21 5.07
N TRP A 129 4.45 -4.77 4.21
CA TRP A 129 4.00 -4.13 2.98
C TRP A 129 3.23 -2.84 3.25
N HIS A 130 2.36 -2.83 4.25
CA HIS A 130 1.64 -1.62 4.66
C HIS A 130 2.58 -0.53 5.16
N ASP A 131 3.51 -0.88 6.06
CA ASP A 131 4.40 0.10 6.68
C ASP A 131 5.40 0.68 5.68
N GLU A 132 5.88 -0.14 4.74
CA GLU A 132 6.72 0.29 3.62
C GLU A 132 5.99 1.28 2.69
N ASN A 133 4.82 0.90 2.17
CA ASN A 133 4.08 1.77 1.25
C ASN A 133 3.61 3.06 1.92
N LEU A 134 3.21 3.00 3.19
CA LEU A 134 2.86 4.19 3.97
C LEU A 134 4.06 5.12 4.15
N ALA A 135 5.25 4.56 4.40
CA ALA A 135 6.47 5.35 4.48
C ALA A 135 6.79 6.02 3.14
N TYR A 136 6.69 5.26 2.04
CA TYR A 136 6.93 5.76 0.70
C TYR A 136 6.01 6.94 0.36
N VAL A 137 4.69 6.77 0.49
CA VAL A 137 3.74 7.85 0.19
C VAL A 137 3.87 9.02 1.18
N SER A 138 4.33 8.77 2.42
CA SER A 138 4.58 9.82 3.40
C SER A 138 5.72 10.76 3.01
N MET A 139 6.69 10.32 2.19
CA MET A 139 7.76 11.19 1.66
C MET A 139 7.22 12.35 0.81
N PHE A 140 6.02 12.19 0.24
CA PHE A 140 5.37 13.18 -0.60
C PHE A 140 4.62 14.26 0.18
N LEU A 141 4.43 14.07 1.49
CA LEU A 141 3.78 15.06 2.34
C LEU A 141 4.69 16.27 2.58
N PRO A 142 4.14 17.50 2.65
CA PRO A 142 4.93 18.70 2.95
C PRO A 142 5.75 18.59 4.25
N GLU A 143 5.22 17.90 5.26
CA GLU A 143 5.87 17.68 6.55
C GLU A 143 7.16 16.88 6.44
N ALA A 144 7.26 15.93 5.51
CA ALA A 144 8.47 15.14 5.30
C ALA A 144 9.68 16.01 4.92
N ARG A 145 9.45 17.19 4.32
CA ARG A 145 10.51 18.16 4.01
C ARG A 145 10.78 19.18 5.12
N ALA A 146 9.78 19.43 5.96
CA ALA A 146 9.78 20.58 6.86
C ALA A 146 10.05 20.19 8.32
N ASP A 147 9.88 18.92 8.68
CA ASP A 147 9.96 18.42 10.04
C ASP A 147 10.74 17.09 10.10
N ASP A 148 11.97 17.16 10.59
CA ASP A 148 12.84 15.99 10.76
C ASP A 148 12.20 14.93 11.67
N ALA A 149 11.46 15.34 12.71
CA ALA A 149 10.80 14.40 13.60
C ALA A 149 9.67 13.65 12.90
N PHE A 150 8.98 14.32 11.97
CA PHE A 150 8.00 13.65 11.10
C PHE A 150 8.70 12.63 10.20
N PHE A 151 9.77 13.03 9.52
CA PHE A 151 10.49 12.15 8.59
C PHE A 151 11.05 10.92 9.30
N ASP A 152 11.70 11.12 10.44
CA ASP A 152 12.26 10.04 11.25
C ASP A 152 11.18 9.07 11.75
N ALA A 153 10.00 9.57 12.16
CA ALA A 153 8.95 8.72 12.69
C ALA A 153 8.11 8.03 11.61
N GLN A 154 7.74 8.75 10.55
CA GLN A 154 6.76 8.30 9.56
C GLN A 154 7.39 7.69 8.31
N VAL A 155 8.64 8.01 8.01
CA VAL A 155 9.36 7.43 6.87
C VAL A 155 10.36 6.41 7.39
N ILE A 156 11.44 6.86 8.04
CA ILE A 156 12.53 5.97 8.48
C ILE A 156 12.05 4.96 9.53
N GLY A 157 11.26 5.40 10.52
CA GLY A 157 10.76 4.54 11.60
C GLY A 157 9.84 3.44 11.08
N ARG A 158 8.98 3.75 10.10
CA ARG A 158 8.10 2.77 9.47
C ARG A 158 8.85 1.81 8.57
N LEU A 159 9.82 2.28 7.78
CA LEU A 159 10.64 1.39 6.96
C LEU A 159 11.45 0.40 7.81
N ASN A 160 12.00 0.84 8.94
CA ASN A 160 12.68 -0.08 9.87
C ASN A 160 11.71 -1.09 10.50
N LEU A 161 10.45 -0.70 10.72
CA LEU A 161 9.41 -1.63 11.17
C LEU A 161 9.09 -2.67 10.08
N ALA A 162 8.98 -2.23 8.82
CA ALA A 162 8.76 -3.10 7.67
C ALA A 162 9.89 -4.12 7.51
N VAL A 163 11.15 -3.66 7.57
CA VAL A 163 12.33 -4.55 7.59
C VAL A 163 12.19 -5.61 8.68
N HIS A 164 11.88 -5.20 9.91
CA HIS A 164 11.73 -6.16 11.02
C HIS A 164 10.61 -7.19 10.77
N GLN A 165 9.48 -6.78 10.19
CA GLN A 165 8.38 -7.68 9.85
C GLN A 165 8.80 -8.68 8.77
N TYR A 166 9.41 -8.22 7.68
CA TYR A 166 9.91 -9.10 6.62
C TYR A 166 11.02 -10.04 7.10
N GLU A 167 11.88 -9.61 8.04
CA GLU A 167 12.89 -10.48 8.67
C GLU A 167 12.23 -11.65 9.42
N VAL A 168 11.18 -11.36 10.20
CA VAL A 168 10.43 -12.37 10.96
C VAL A 168 9.74 -13.36 10.02
N GLU A 169 9.27 -12.89 8.88
CA GLU A 169 8.60 -13.70 7.85
C GLU A 169 9.57 -14.44 6.93
N SER A 170 10.87 -14.10 7.00
CA SER A 170 11.90 -14.58 6.05
C SER A 170 11.55 -14.25 4.60
N ASP A 171 10.95 -13.08 4.39
CA ASP A 171 10.60 -12.55 3.09
C ASP A 171 11.77 -11.73 2.53
N PHE A 172 12.61 -12.37 1.71
CA PHE A 172 13.79 -11.72 1.13
C PHE A 172 13.43 -10.66 0.07
N GLU A 173 12.30 -10.81 -0.62
CA GLU A 173 11.84 -9.83 -1.61
C GLU A 173 11.33 -8.58 -0.89
N GLY A 174 10.51 -8.74 0.16
CA GLY A 174 10.10 -7.63 1.02
C GLY A 174 11.28 -6.95 1.73
N LEU A 175 12.29 -7.70 2.18
CA LEU A 175 13.50 -7.11 2.77
C LEU A 175 14.28 -6.27 1.76
N GLU A 176 14.45 -6.77 0.54
CA GLU A 176 15.11 -6.04 -0.52
C GLU A 176 14.38 -4.72 -0.81
N SER A 177 13.07 -4.78 -1.05
CA SER A 177 12.22 -3.62 -1.33
C SER A 177 12.28 -2.58 -0.21
N ALA A 178 12.20 -3.01 1.06
CA ALA A 178 12.26 -2.10 2.20
C ALA A 178 13.65 -1.44 2.35
N PHE A 179 14.73 -2.17 2.08
CA PHE A 179 16.09 -1.60 2.09
C PHE A 179 16.34 -0.65 0.92
N ASP A 180 15.81 -0.96 -0.27
CA ASP A 180 15.87 -0.05 -1.41
C ASP A 180 15.11 1.25 -1.11
N THR A 181 13.89 1.14 -0.57
CA THR A 181 13.09 2.30 -0.16
C THR A 181 13.77 3.12 0.95
N LEU A 182 14.50 2.47 1.88
CA LEU A 182 15.35 3.18 2.85
C LEU A 182 16.47 3.95 2.17
N ALA A 183 17.14 3.38 1.16
CA ALA A 183 18.18 4.07 0.43
C ALA A 183 17.63 5.33 -0.25
N LEU A 184 16.46 5.24 -0.89
CA LEU A 184 15.76 6.38 -1.49
C LEU A 184 15.38 7.44 -0.44
N ALA A 185 14.86 7.03 0.71
CA ALA A 185 14.53 7.94 1.81
C ALA A 185 15.76 8.68 2.36
N TYR A 186 16.88 7.98 2.53
CA TYR A 186 18.13 8.59 2.96
C TYR A 186 18.71 9.54 1.91
N LEU A 187 18.63 9.20 0.62
CA LEU A 187 18.99 10.11 -0.46
C LEU A 187 18.13 11.38 -0.46
N CYS A 188 16.81 11.26 -0.22
CA CYS A 188 15.93 12.42 -0.08
C CYS A 188 16.39 13.38 1.02
N ARG A 189 16.94 12.85 2.11
CA ARG A 189 17.49 13.63 3.23
C ARG A 189 18.94 14.09 2.99
N GLY A 190 19.60 13.62 1.93
CA GLY A 190 21.01 13.89 1.64
C GLY A 190 22.00 13.09 2.47
N ASP A 191 21.55 11.99 3.07
CA ASP A 191 22.35 11.09 3.90
C ASP A 191 22.95 9.96 3.05
N GLN A 192 24.01 10.28 2.31
CA GLN A 192 24.63 9.36 1.34
C GLN A 192 25.19 8.09 2.01
N GLU A 193 25.77 8.21 3.20
CA GLU A 193 26.38 7.08 3.91
C GLU A 193 25.32 6.04 4.31
N SER A 194 24.21 6.50 4.90
CA SER A 194 23.10 5.61 5.25
C SER A 194 22.43 5.02 4.01
N ALA A 195 22.31 5.81 2.94
CA ALA A 195 21.78 5.30 1.67
C ALA A 195 22.66 4.19 1.07
N GLN A 196 23.98 4.34 1.11
CA GLN A 196 24.93 3.32 0.67
C GLN A 196 24.82 2.04 1.51
N ALA A 197 24.77 2.17 2.83
CA ALA A 197 24.56 1.01 3.70
C ALA A 197 23.24 0.28 3.40
N SER A 198 22.16 1.02 3.14
CA SER A 198 20.86 0.43 2.79
C SER A 198 20.88 -0.30 1.45
N ILE A 199 21.47 0.28 0.39
CA ILE A 199 21.52 -0.40 -0.92
C ILE A 199 22.41 -1.66 -0.88
N GLU A 200 23.47 -1.67 -0.06
CA GLU A 200 24.29 -2.85 0.17
C GLU A 200 23.47 -3.98 0.81
N ARG A 201 22.57 -3.65 1.75
CA ARG A 201 21.64 -4.62 2.33
C ARG A 201 20.63 -5.13 1.32
N ALA A 202 20.07 -4.27 0.47
CA ALA A 202 19.18 -4.69 -0.62
C ALA A 202 19.90 -5.69 -1.56
N ALA A 203 21.14 -5.37 -1.95
CA ALA A 203 21.97 -6.25 -2.77
C ALA A 203 22.34 -7.58 -2.09
N GLU A 204 22.44 -7.64 -0.76
CA GLU A 204 22.63 -8.90 -0.03
C GLU A 204 21.40 -9.81 -0.12
N MET A 205 20.19 -9.24 -0.22
CA MET A 205 18.93 -10.00 -0.32
C MET A 205 18.71 -10.53 -1.74
N MET A 206 18.94 -9.69 -2.75
CA MET A 206 18.79 -10.04 -4.17
C MET A 206 20.09 -9.83 -4.97
N PRO A 207 21.15 -10.60 -4.69
CA PRO A 207 22.48 -10.37 -5.28
C PRO A 207 22.50 -10.54 -6.80
N PHE A 208 21.60 -11.34 -7.38
CA PHE A 208 21.54 -11.48 -8.83
C PHE A 208 21.11 -10.19 -9.52
N ASP A 209 20.13 -9.48 -8.97
CA ASP A 209 19.59 -8.27 -9.59
C ASP A 209 20.61 -7.13 -9.51
N TYR A 210 21.16 -6.89 -8.33
CA TYR A 210 22.10 -5.80 -8.09
C TYR A 210 23.49 -6.02 -8.71
N PHE A 211 23.99 -7.25 -8.72
CA PHE A 211 25.35 -7.51 -9.22
C PHE A 211 25.39 -7.99 -10.67
N LEU A 212 24.28 -8.38 -11.29
CA LEU A 212 24.25 -8.78 -12.70
C LEU A 212 23.23 -8.00 -13.53
N VAL A 213 21.95 -7.98 -13.13
CA VAL A 213 20.87 -7.41 -13.95
C VAL A 213 21.02 -5.89 -14.10
N TYR A 214 21.10 -5.16 -13.00
CA TYR A 214 21.21 -3.70 -13.01
C TYR A 214 22.45 -3.21 -13.76
N PRO A 215 23.66 -3.79 -13.57
CA PRO A 215 24.82 -3.45 -14.39
C PRO A 215 24.60 -3.66 -15.89
N LEU A 216 23.88 -4.71 -16.31
CA LEU A 216 23.60 -4.97 -17.72
C LEU A 216 22.56 -4.02 -18.30
N MET A 217 21.58 -3.58 -17.50
CA MET A 217 20.61 -2.55 -17.90
C MET A 217 21.26 -1.16 -18.04
N GLY A 218 22.28 -0.90 -17.24
CA GLY A 218 23.01 0.37 -17.19
C GLY A 218 22.43 1.33 -16.15
N ALA A 219 23.30 1.94 -15.34
CA ALA A 219 22.90 2.81 -14.24
C ALA A 219 22.06 4.02 -14.69
N ASP A 220 22.26 4.51 -15.91
CA ASP A 220 21.49 5.64 -16.46
C ASP A 220 20.01 5.24 -16.70
N VAL A 221 19.75 4.01 -17.16
CA VAL A 221 18.39 3.51 -17.41
C VAL A 221 17.62 3.36 -16.10
N ILE A 222 18.29 2.96 -15.02
CA ILE A 222 17.69 2.78 -13.70
C ILE A 222 17.50 4.13 -13.00
N ALA A 223 18.43 5.07 -13.15
CA ALA A 223 18.27 6.42 -12.60
C ALA A 223 17.08 7.17 -13.25
N GLU A 224 16.74 6.82 -14.49
CA GLU A 224 15.56 7.29 -15.23
C GLU A 224 14.28 6.49 -14.92
N ASP A 225 14.29 5.61 -13.92
CA ASP A 225 13.08 4.93 -13.47
C ASP A 225 12.03 5.97 -13.03
N PRO A 226 10.81 5.94 -13.59
CA PRO A 226 9.74 6.89 -13.26
C PRO A 226 9.43 6.97 -11.76
N GLU A 227 9.54 5.86 -11.02
CA GLU A 227 9.27 5.82 -9.58
C GLU A 227 10.33 6.60 -8.78
N ILE A 228 11.58 6.52 -9.21
CA ILE A 228 12.71 7.26 -8.63
C ILE A 228 12.63 8.74 -9.05
N GLU A 229 12.31 9.01 -10.32
CA GLU A 229 12.19 10.37 -10.83
C GLU A 229 11.08 11.15 -10.10
N LYS A 230 9.98 10.47 -9.77
CA LYS A 230 8.86 11.03 -9.00
C LYS A 230 9.31 11.61 -7.65
N LEU A 231 10.31 11.01 -6.99
CA LEU A 231 10.86 11.53 -5.73
C LEU A 231 11.64 12.85 -5.91
N ASN A 232 12.22 13.11 -7.09
CA ASN A 232 12.91 14.39 -7.35
C ASN A 232 11.96 15.59 -7.27
N ALA A 233 10.64 15.39 -7.45
CA ALA A 233 9.65 16.46 -7.34
C ALA A 233 9.44 16.93 -5.89
N VAL A 234 9.76 16.09 -4.91
CA VAL A 234 9.54 16.37 -3.48
C VAL A 234 10.82 16.41 -2.67
N CYS A 235 11.87 15.75 -3.11
CA CYS A 235 13.11 15.70 -2.36
C CYS A 235 14.05 16.86 -2.73
N PRO A 236 14.68 17.53 -1.75
CA PRO A 236 15.62 18.62 -2.02
C PRO A 236 16.84 18.19 -2.83
N GLN A 237 17.22 16.91 -2.72
CA GLN A 237 18.34 16.31 -3.43
C GLN A 237 17.85 15.67 -4.73
N ASN A 238 18.75 15.57 -5.71
CA ASN A 238 18.48 14.79 -6.93
C ASN A 238 18.65 13.30 -6.61
N VAL A 239 17.55 12.66 -6.24
CA VAL A 239 17.46 11.26 -5.82
C VAL A 239 17.88 10.34 -6.96
N SER A 240 17.37 10.55 -8.18
CA SER A 240 17.74 9.76 -9.37
C SER A 240 19.25 9.71 -9.58
N ARG A 241 19.92 10.87 -9.52
CA ARG A 241 21.37 10.93 -9.66
C ARG A 241 22.09 10.27 -8.49
N GLY A 242 21.61 10.47 -7.26
CA GLY A 242 22.16 9.83 -6.06
C GLY A 242 22.08 8.31 -6.16
N TYR A 243 20.93 7.80 -6.58
CA TYR A 243 20.68 6.37 -6.75
C TYR A 243 21.55 5.74 -7.83
N GLY A 244 21.67 6.39 -8.99
CA GLY A 244 22.61 5.96 -10.02
C GLY A 244 24.06 5.90 -9.53
N ALA A 245 24.48 6.82 -8.66
CA ALA A 245 25.80 6.79 -8.04
C ALA A 245 25.97 5.61 -7.06
N LEU A 246 24.95 5.31 -6.25
CA LEU A 246 24.94 4.14 -5.36
C LEU A 246 25.14 2.83 -6.13
N LEU A 247 24.39 2.65 -7.23
CA LEU A 247 24.50 1.46 -8.08
C LEU A 247 25.87 1.36 -8.77
N GLN A 248 26.42 2.48 -9.23
CA GLN A 248 27.79 2.51 -9.80
C GLN A 248 28.84 2.13 -8.75
N GLU A 249 28.70 2.60 -7.51
CA GLU A 249 29.61 2.28 -6.42
C GLU A 249 29.56 0.79 -6.08
N LEU A 250 28.35 0.22 -5.94
CA LEU A 250 28.14 -1.23 -5.79
C LEU A 250 28.81 -2.04 -6.90
N TYR A 251 28.63 -1.64 -8.16
CA TYR A 251 29.26 -2.32 -9.30
C TYR A 251 30.79 -2.26 -9.28
N SER A 252 31.35 -1.13 -8.83
CA SER A 252 32.80 -0.93 -8.75
C SER A 252 33.46 -1.78 -7.65
N GLY A 253 32.70 -2.19 -6.62
CA GLY A 253 33.11 -3.04 -5.51
C GLY A 253 33.39 -4.51 -5.88
N GLU A 254 33.34 -5.40 -4.88
CA GLU A 254 33.47 -6.84 -5.13
C GLU A 254 32.19 -7.39 -5.79
N ASN A 255 32.21 -7.50 -7.12
CA ASN A 255 31.10 -8.08 -7.88
C ASN A 255 31.42 -9.54 -8.29
N PRO A 256 30.67 -10.54 -7.77
CA PRO A 256 30.92 -11.96 -8.07
C PRO A 256 30.63 -12.36 -9.52
N PHE A 257 29.91 -11.52 -10.29
CA PHE A 257 29.55 -11.74 -11.68
C PHE A 257 30.34 -10.88 -12.67
N ARG A 258 31.39 -10.18 -12.22
CA ARG A 258 32.18 -9.25 -13.06
C ARG A 258 32.69 -9.87 -14.36
N ASP A 259 33.21 -11.10 -14.30
CA ASP A 259 33.72 -11.79 -15.49
C ASP A 259 32.62 -12.12 -16.49
N LEU A 260 31.42 -12.48 -16.00
CA LEU A 260 30.25 -12.75 -16.83
C LEU A 260 29.76 -11.47 -17.52
N ILE A 261 29.70 -10.35 -16.81
CA ILE A 261 29.27 -9.07 -17.38
C ILE A 261 30.20 -8.66 -18.53
N ARG A 262 31.51 -8.78 -18.35
CA ARG A 262 32.49 -8.45 -19.40
C ARG A 262 32.27 -9.28 -20.67
N GLU A 263 31.96 -10.57 -20.53
CA GLU A 263 31.71 -11.47 -21.67
C GLU A 263 30.49 -11.03 -22.51
N TYR A 264 29.46 -10.45 -21.88
CA TYR A 264 28.22 -10.04 -22.54
C TYR A 264 28.15 -8.55 -22.92
N SER A 265 29.14 -7.74 -22.53
CA SER A 265 29.20 -6.29 -22.81
C SER A 265 30.29 -5.89 -23.82
N GLU A 266 31.16 -6.82 -24.24
CA GLU A 266 32.15 -6.67 -25.33
C GLU A 266 31.64 -7.27 -26.65
#